data_AF-A0A952A504-F1
#
_entry.id   AF-A0A952A504-F1
#
_cell.length_a   1.000
_cell.length_b   1.000
_cell.length_c   1.000
_cell.angle_alpha   90.00
_cell.angle_beta   90.00
_cell.angle_gamma   90.00
#
_symmetry.space_group_name_H-M   'P 1'
#
loop_
_entity.id
_entity.type
_entity.pdbx_description
1 polymer ?
#
loop_
_entity_poly.entity_id
_entity_poly.type
_entity_poly.pdbx_seq_one_letter_code
_entity_poly.pdbx_strand_id
1 'polypeptide(L)'
;MSDLFAKDSPRPDARPAADAPLAERLRPRALDEVVGQEHLTGPEGAIGRMVAAGKLSSIIFWGPPGTGKTTIARLLADAVGLRFVQISAVFS
;
A
#
# COMPACT_ATOMS: atom_id res chain seq x y z
N MET A 1 -27.30 18.56 -1.66
CA MET A 1 -26.07 19.07 -1.01
C MET A 1 -24.89 18.38 -1.68
N SER A 2 -24.13 19.12 -2.48
CA SER A 2 -22.88 18.64 -3.06
C SER A 2 -21.85 18.50 -1.93
N ASP A 3 -21.33 17.28 -1.74
CA ASP A 3 -20.27 17.00 -0.78
C ASP A 3 -19.01 17.80 -1.15
N LEU A 4 -18.65 18.74 -0.27
CA LEU A 4 -17.56 19.71 -0.42
C LEU A 4 -16.18 19.02 -0.45
N PHE A 5 -16.08 17.79 0.06
CA PHE A 5 -14.82 17.04 0.18
C PHE A 5 -14.71 15.85 -0.79
N ALA A 6 -15.72 15.59 -1.62
CA ALA A 6 -15.74 14.44 -2.53
C ALA A 6 -14.68 14.50 -3.66
N LYS A 7 -14.08 15.68 -3.92
CA LYS A 7 -13.17 15.89 -5.06
C LYS A 7 -11.70 15.57 -4.77
N ASP A 8 -11.28 15.52 -3.50
CA ASP A 8 -9.86 15.43 -3.12
C ASP A 8 -9.46 14.09 -2.51
N SER A 9 -10.33 13.08 -2.52
CA SER A 9 -9.91 11.72 -2.18
C SER A 9 -9.24 11.09 -3.40
N PRO A 10 -7.91 10.88 -3.41
CA PRO A 10 -7.27 10.15 -4.50
C PRO A 10 -7.93 8.77 -4.59
N ARG A 11 -8.51 8.46 -5.75
CA ARG A 11 -9.07 7.13 -5.99
C ARG A 11 -7.90 6.14 -5.97
N PRO A 12 -7.92 5.10 -5.12
CA PRO A 12 -6.84 4.11 -5.05
C PRO A 12 -6.58 3.42 -6.41
N ASP A 13 -7.55 3.50 -7.33
CA ASP A 13 -7.54 2.75 -8.60
C ASP A 13 -7.18 3.60 -9.83
N ALA A 14 -6.80 4.87 -9.65
CA ALA A 14 -6.47 5.75 -10.77
C ALA A 14 -5.29 5.14 -11.56
N ARG A 15 -5.55 4.71 -12.80
CA ARG A 15 -4.47 4.22 -13.67
C ARG A 15 -3.43 5.34 -13.82
N PRO A 16 -2.13 5.05 -13.59
CA PRO A 16 -1.10 6.05 -13.78
C PRO A 16 -1.15 6.56 -15.22
N ALA A 17 -0.91 7.85 -15.39
CA ALA A 17 -0.86 8.48 -16.70
C ALA A 17 0.16 7.75 -17.61
N ALA A 18 -0.07 7.76 -18.92
CA ALA A 18 0.77 7.00 -19.87
C ALA A 18 2.24 7.44 -19.85
N ASP A 19 2.50 8.69 -19.46
CA ASP A 19 3.81 9.33 -19.31
C ASP A 19 4.40 9.20 -17.89
N ALA A 20 3.69 8.54 -16.95
CA ALA A 20 4.21 8.32 -15.61
C ALA A 20 5.46 7.41 -15.63
N PRO A 21 6.40 7.59 -14.69
CA PRO A 21 7.57 6.72 -14.56
C PRO A 21 7.18 5.23 -14.51
N LEU A 22 7.98 4.38 -15.15
CA LEU A 22 7.72 2.92 -15.20
C LEU A 22 7.53 2.32 -13.79
N ALA A 23 8.32 2.78 -12.81
CA ALA A 23 8.22 2.31 -11.44
C ALA A 23 6.83 2.58 -10.81
N GLU A 24 6.20 3.70 -11.13
CA GLU A 24 4.84 4.00 -10.65
C GLU A 24 3.80 3.18 -11.41
N ARG A 25 4.04 2.92 -12.70
CA ARG A 25 3.17 2.08 -13.55
C ARG A 25 3.18 0.60 -13.15
N LEU A 26 4.32 0.09 -12.71
CA LEU A 26 4.52 -1.31 -12.28
C LEU A 26 4.24 -1.53 -10.79
N ARG A 27 3.81 -0.50 -10.07
CA ARG A 27 3.55 -0.60 -8.65
C ARG A 27 2.39 -1.58 -8.40
N PRO A 28 2.57 -2.61 -7.56
CA PRO A 28 1.50 -3.54 -7.22
C PRO A 28 0.27 -2.82 -6.66
N ARG A 29 -0.92 -3.34 -6.98
CA ARG A 29 -2.24 -2.83 -6.58
C ARG A 29 -2.94 -3.72 -5.56
N ALA A 30 -2.49 -4.95 -5.43
CA ALA A 30 -2.95 -5.90 -4.44
C ALA A 30 -1.75 -6.60 -3.78
N LEU A 31 -1.97 -7.16 -2.59
CA LEU A 31 -0.89 -7.75 -1.79
C LEU A 31 -0.30 -9.03 -2.42
N ASP A 32 -1.10 -9.75 -3.20
CA ASP A 32 -0.73 -10.95 -3.97
C ASP A 32 0.12 -10.63 -5.21
N GLU A 33 0.10 -9.39 -5.70
CA GLU A 33 0.98 -8.91 -6.77
C GLU A 33 2.41 -8.58 -6.27
N VAL A 34 2.67 -8.64 -4.95
CA VAL A 34 3.99 -8.37 -4.38
C VAL A 34 4.91 -9.57 -4.60
N VAL A 35 5.96 -9.37 -5.41
CA VAL A 35 6.94 -10.41 -5.78
C VAL A 35 8.10 -10.50 -4.78
N GLY A 36 8.50 -11.72 -4.43
CA GLY A 36 9.72 -12.01 -3.66
C GLY A 36 9.59 -11.81 -2.15
N GLN A 37 8.37 -11.62 -1.65
CA GLN A 37 8.05 -11.44 -0.24
C GLN A 37 6.99 -12.45 0.25
N GLU A 38 6.85 -13.58 -0.43
CA GLU A 38 5.80 -14.58 -0.20
C GLU A 38 5.82 -15.14 1.23
N HIS A 39 7.02 -15.23 1.82
CA HIS A 39 7.21 -15.62 3.21
C HIS A 39 6.58 -14.64 4.23
N LEU A 40 6.28 -13.40 3.82
CA LEU A 40 5.59 -12.39 4.61
C LEU A 40 4.14 -12.22 4.16
N THR A 41 3.91 -12.08 2.84
CA THR A 41 2.62 -11.69 2.25
C THR A 41 1.73 -12.86 1.86
N GLY A 42 2.29 -14.07 1.73
CA GLY A 42 1.53 -15.29 1.43
C GLY A 42 0.59 -15.71 2.56
N PRO A 43 -0.27 -16.72 2.33
CA PRO A 43 -1.30 -17.14 3.29
C PRO A 43 -0.74 -17.55 4.66
N GLU A 44 0.44 -18.18 4.67
CA GLU A 44 1.16 -18.58 5.88
C GLU A 44 2.13 -17.50 6.40
N GLY A 45 2.25 -16.38 5.69
CA GLY A 45 3.07 -15.25 6.08
C GLY A 45 2.44 -14.46 7.21
N ALA A 46 3.28 -13.80 8.03
CA ALA A 46 2.79 -13.00 9.15
C ALA A 46 1.83 -11.88 8.69
N ILE A 47 2.14 -11.24 7.56
CA ILE A 47 1.30 -10.18 6.98
C ILE A 47 0.02 -10.76 6.38
N GLY A 48 0.13 -11.86 5.62
CA GLY A 48 -1.04 -12.52 5.03
C GLY A 48 -2.07 -12.95 6.08
N ARG A 49 -1.62 -13.52 7.20
CA ARG A 49 -2.51 -13.88 8.32
C ARG A 49 -3.21 -12.68 8.97
N MET A 50 -2.52 -11.55 9.13
CA MET A 50 -3.12 -10.32 9.69
C MET A 50 -4.20 -9.76 8.76
N VAL A 51 -3.95 -9.76 7.46
CA VAL A 51 -4.94 -9.33 6.46
C VAL A 51 -6.15 -10.27 6.45
N ALA A 52 -5.92 -11.58 6.47
CA ALA A 52 -7.01 -12.57 6.55
C ALA A 52 -7.85 -12.41 7.83
N ALA A 53 -7.23 -11.98 8.94
CA ALA A 53 -7.93 -11.68 10.18
C ALA A 53 -8.62 -10.31 10.21
N GLY A 54 -8.42 -9.46 9.19
CA GLY A 54 -8.94 -8.09 9.14
C GLY A 54 -8.40 -7.17 10.24
N LYS A 55 -7.24 -7.51 10.83
CA LYS A 55 -6.65 -6.78 11.97
C LYS A 55 -5.16 -6.58 11.73
N LEU A 56 -4.77 -5.32 11.58
CA LEU A 56 -3.36 -4.92 11.47
C LEU A 56 -2.79 -4.54 12.83
N SER A 57 -1.64 -5.11 13.17
CA SER A 57 -0.80 -4.67 14.28
C SER A 57 0.07 -3.48 13.85
N SER A 58 0.72 -2.81 14.81
CA SER A 58 1.80 -1.85 14.49
C SER A 58 2.99 -2.58 13.86
N ILE A 59 3.54 -2.05 12.76
CA ILE A 59 4.60 -2.67 11.96
C ILE A 59 5.69 -1.66 11.66
N ILE A 60 6.95 -2.10 11.71
CA ILE A 60 8.10 -1.38 11.15
C ILE A 60 8.62 -2.18 9.95
N PHE A 61 8.63 -1.55 8.78
CA PHE A 61 9.29 -2.13 7.60
C PHE A 61 10.75 -1.70 7.54
N TRP A 62 11.67 -2.66 7.56
CA TRP A 62 13.11 -2.41 7.48
C TRP A 62 13.71 -3.08 6.24
N GLY A 63 14.58 -2.36 5.53
CA GLY A 63 15.28 -2.88 4.37
C GLY A 63 15.78 -1.79 3.41
N PRO A 64 16.62 -2.15 2.42
CA PRO A 64 17.21 -1.24 1.44
C PRO A 64 16.20 -0.34 0.69
N PRO A 65 16.62 0.79 0.11
CA PRO A 65 15.73 1.58 -0.76
C PRO A 65 15.21 0.73 -1.92
N GLY A 66 13.96 0.95 -2.34
CA GLY A 66 13.34 0.24 -3.46
C GLY A 66 12.71 -1.12 -3.14
N THR A 67 12.82 -1.66 -1.91
CA THR A 67 12.22 -2.96 -1.54
C THR A 67 10.69 -2.96 -1.35
N GLY A 68 10.00 -1.90 -1.73
CA GLY A 68 8.53 -1.86 -1.67
C GLY A 68 7.89 -1.54 -0.32
N LYS A 69 8.66 -1.16 0.71
CA LYS A 69 8.15 -0.83 2.07
C LYS A 69 6.90 0.07 2.08
N THR A 70 6.99 1.22 1.43
CA THR A 70 5.88 2.18 1.35
C THR A 70 4.70 1.65 0.54
N THR A 71 4.99 0.83 -0.47
CA THR A 71 3.95 0.19 -1.29
C THR A 71 3.18 -0.84 -0.47
N ILE A 72 3.87 -1.71 0.26
CA ILE A 72 3.25 -2.72 1.13
C ILE A 72 2.38 -2.04 2.20
N ALA A 73 2.84 -0.95 2.82
CA ALA A 73 2.05 -0.21 3.81
C ALA A 73 0.72 0.31 3.26
N ARG A 74 0.71 0.78 2.00
CA ARG A 74 -0.49 1.25 1.31
C ARG A 74 -1.45 0.09 1.00
N LEU A 75 -0.92 -0.97 0.41
CA LEU A 75 -1.68 -2.17 0.06
C LEU A 75 -2.31 -2.82 1.29
N LEU A 76 -1.65 -2.77 2.44
CA LEU A 76 -2.21 -3.29 3.68
C LEU A 76 -3.40 -2.49 4.14
N ALA A 77 -3.32 -1.15 4.12
CA ALA A 77 -4.44 -0.30 4.48
C ALA A 77 -5.64 -0.57 3.55
N ASP A 78 -5.40 -0.67 2.24
CA ASP A 78 -6.45 -0.96 1.26
C ASP A 78 -7.07 -2.36 1.49
N ALA A 79 -6.23 -3.38 1.75
CA ALA A 79 -6.68 -4.75 1.95
C ALA A 79 -7.57 -4.95 3.19
N VAL A 80 -7.43 -4.12 4.22
CA VAL A 80 -8.29 -4.16 5.43
C VAL A 80 -9.28 -2.99 5.52
N GLY A 81 -9.42 -2.20 4.46
CA GLY A 81 -10.38 -1.09 4.39
C GLY A 81 -10.07 0.09 5.33
N LEU A 82 -8.80 0.35 5.62
CA LEU A 82 -8.35 1.46 6.45
C LEU A 82 -7.91 2.67 5.61
N ARG A 83 -7.94 3.86 6.22
CA ARG A 83 -7.42 5.09 5.60
C ARG A 83 -5.89 5.10 5.68
N PHE A 84 -5.24 5.35 4.55
CA PHE A 84 -3.79 5.54 4.48
C PHE A 84 -3.39 7.01 4.54
N VAL A 85 -2.46 7.36 5.44
CA VAL A 85 -1.87 8.72 5.53
C VAL A 85 -0.35 8.57 5.52
N GLN A 86 0.31 9.24 4.56
CA GLN A 86 1.76 9.22 4.44
C GLN A 86 2.37 10.47 5.10
N ILE A 87 3.27 10.25 6.04
CA ILE A 87 4.08 11.30 6.68
C ILE A 87 5.54 10.99 6.38
N SER A 88 6.33 12.03 6.09
CA SER A 88 7.74 11.90 5.74
C SER A 88 8.59 12.64 6.77
N ALA A 89 9.54 11.95 7.40
CA ALA A 89 10.44 12.54 8.38
C ALA A 89 11.52 13.46 7.76
N VAL A 90 11.63 13.51 6.43
CA VAL A 90 12.59 14.39 5.73
C VAL A 90 12.02 15.75 5.35
N PHE A 91 10.70 15.92 5.34
CA PHE A 91 10.07 17.22 5.13
C PHE A 91 9.73 17.79 6.52
N SER A 92 10.68 18.51 7.12
CA SER A 92 10.52 19.29 8.36
C SER A 92 10.49 20.78 8.07
#